data_AF-A0A7Y0XGF8-F1
#
_entry.id   AF-A0A7Y0XGF8-F1
#
_cell.length_a   1.000
_cell.length_b   1.000
_cell.length_c   1.000
_cell.angle_alpha   90.00
_cell.angle_beta   90.00
_cell.angle_gamma   90.00
#
_symmetry.space_group_name_H-M   'P 1'
#
loop_
_entity.id
_entity.type
_entity.pdbx_description
1 polymer ?
#
loop_
_entity_poly.entity_id
_entity_poly.type
_entity_poly.pdbx_seq_one_letter_code
_entity_poly.pdbx_strand_id
1 'polypeptide(L)'
;MNTPITESVRRTLDEMQLSSLEAAYQCCMDRGIDPKALVMATQPIAFESAADAYTLGTALAIFRVAKTAEEAANIIGEGLQACTKPGSVAEQRRVGIGHG
;
A
#
# COMPACT_ATOMS: atom_id res chain seq x y z
N MET A 1 16.23 2.85 0.24
CA MET A 1 16.37 2.24 1.58
C MET A 1 15.13 1.36 1.74
N ASN A 2 15.24 0.03 1.71
CA ASN A 2 14.06 -0.84 1.62
C ASN A 2 13.13 -0.61 2.83
N THR A 3 11.84 -0.40 2.57
CA THR A 3 10.82 -0.19 3.61
C THR A 3 10.81 -1.40 4.56
N PRO A 4 10.99 -1.21 5.89
CA PRO A 4 10.98 -2.32 6.84
C PRO A 4 9.63 -3.05 6.79
N ILE A 5 9.66 -4.37 6.61
CA ILE A 5 8.46 -5.20 6.67
C ILE A 5 8.06 -5.33 8.14
N THR A 6 7.03 -4.58 8.54
CA THR A 6 6.39 -4.69 9.86
C THR A 6 5.44 -5.89 9.89
N GLU A 7 5.00 -6.29 11.09
CA GLU A 7 3.96 -7.32 11.28
C GLU A 7 2.69 -7.05 10.44
N SER A 8 2.24 -5.79 10.40
CA SER A 8 1.06 -5.39 9.63
C SER A 8 1.29 -5.54 8.12
N VAL A 9 2.44 -5.10 7.62
CA VAL A 9 2.81 -5.28 6.20
C VAL A 9 2.94 -6.76 5.85
N ARG A 10 3.58 -7.56 6.72
CA ARG A 10 3.72 -9.01 6.56
C ARG A 10 2.34 -9.68 6.42
N ARG A 11 1.40 -9.34 7.30
CA ARG A 11 0.02 -9.86 7.24
C ARG A 11 -0.68 -9.55 5.93
N THR A 12 -0.57 -8.31 5.44
CA THR A 12 -1.17 -7.91 4.16
C THR A 12 -0.53 -8.64 2.98
N LEU A 13 0.80 -8.84 3.01
CA LEU A 13 1.50 -9.64 2.00
C LEU A 13 1.05 -11.12 2.02
N ASP A 14 0.94 -11.71 3.21
CA ASP A 14 0.53 -13.10 3.39
C ASP A 14 -0.93 -13.33 2.93
N GLU A 15 -1.83 -12.35 3.10
CA GLU A 15 -3.21 -12.40 2.57
C GLU A 15 -3.22 -12.61 1.04
N MET A 16 -2.30 -11.94 0.34
CA MET A 16 -2.14 -12.02 -1.11
C MET A 16 -1.22 -13.16 -1.56
N GLN A 17 -0.68 -13.95 -0.63
CA GLN A 17 0.34 -14.98 -0.88
C GLN A 17 1.62 -14.43 -1.54
N LEU A 18 2.02 -13.21 -1.17
CA LEU A 18 3.22 -12.54 -1.68
C LEU A 18 4.35 -12.55 -0.65
N SER A 19 5.58 -12.72 -1.12
CA SER A 19 6.77 -12.81 -0.26
C SER A 19 7.45 -11.47 0.02
N SER A 20 7.13 -10.42 -0.76
CA SER A 20 7.86 -9.15 -0.74
C SER A 20 7.04 -8.00 -1.35
N LEU A 21 7.46 -6.76 -1.08
CA LEU A 21 6.90 -5.56 -1.72
C LEU A 21 7.22 -5.52 -3.22
N GLU A 22 8.33 -6.11 -3.63
CA GLU A 22 8.69 -6.31 -5.04
C GLU A 22 7.69 -7.23 -5.75
N ALA A 23 7.25 -8.31 -5.09
CA ALA A 23 6.20 -9.18 -5.63
C ALA A 23 4.85 -8.46 -5.71
N ALA A 24 4.53 -7.60 -4.74
CA ALA A 24 3.35 -6.73 -4.79
C ALA A 24 3.44 -5.70 -5.93
N TYR A 25 4.61 -5.12 -6.16
CA TYR A 25 4.85 -4.24 -7.30
C TYR A 25 4.65 -4.96 -8.63
N GLN A 26 5.21 -6.17 -8.79
CA GLN A 26 5.03 -6.96 -10.00
C GLN A 26 3.55 -7.28 -10.25
N CYS A 27 2.78 -7.62 -9.21
CA CYS A 27 1.33 -7.83 -9.30
C CYS A 27 0.58 -6.61 -9.88
N CYS A 28 1.02 -5.40 -9.54
CA CYS A 28 0.49 -4.16 -10.10
C CYS A 28 0.90 -3.97 -11.56
N MET A 29 2.19 -4.19 -11.86
CA MET A 29 2.74 -4.04 -13.21
C MET A 29 2.13 -5.02 -14.22
N ASP A 30 1.81 -6.25 -13.80
CA ASP A 30 1.12 -7.24 -14.63
C ASP A 30 -0.26 -6.77 -15.12
N ARG A 31 -0.82 -5.74 -14.47
CA ARG A 31 -2.09 -5.08 -14.83
C ARG A 31 -1.89 -3.70 -15.45
N GLY A 32 -0.64 -3.32 -15.73
CA GLY A 32 -0.30 -2.02 -16.31
C GLY A 32 -0.46 -0.85 -15.34
N ILE A 33 -0.40 -1.10 -14.02
CA ILE A 33 -0.50 -0.05 -13.00
C ILE A 33 0.87 0.11 -12.34
N ASP A 34 1.47 1.28 -12.49
CA ASP A 34 2.73 1.64 -11.83
C ASP A 34 2.48 2.57 -10.63
N PRO A 35 2.19 2.01 -9.44
CA PRO A 35 1.89 2.82 -8.25
C PRO A 35 3.08 3.69 -7.82
N LYS A 36 4.31 3.23 -8.05
CA LYS A 36 5.51 3.99 -7.67
C LYS A 36 5.67 5.23 -8.55
N ALA A 37 5.55 5.07 -9.87
CA ALA A 37 5.60 6.20 -10.79
C ALA A 37 4.45 7.18 -10.55
N LEU A 38 3.23 6.70 -10.28
CA LEU A 38 2.07 7.55 -9.99
C LEU A 38 2.27 8.39 -8.71
N VAL A 39 2.79 7.79 -7.63
CA VAL A 39 3.10 8.52 -6.40
C VAL A 39 4.15 9.60 -6.65
N MET A 40 5.24 9.26 -7.34
CA MET A 40 6.33 10.21 -7.62
C MET A 40 5.91 11.30 -8.62
N ALA A 41 5.04 10.99 -9.58
CA ALA A 41 4.48 11.99 -10.48
C ALA A 41 3.54 12.96 -9.74
N THR A 42 2.78 12.45 -8.76
CA THR A 42 1.85 13.26 -7.96
C THR A 42 2.59 14.13 -6.95
N GLN A 43 3.57 13.57 -6.25
CA GLN A 43 4.37 14.24 -5.22
C GLN A 43 5.85 13.87 -5.43
N PRO A 44 6.62 14.65 -6.22
CA PRO A 44 8.01 14.32 -6.56
C PRO A 44 8.98 14.24 -5.37
N ILE A 45 8.62 14.86 -4.25
CA ILE A 45 9.38 14.81 -3.00
C ILE A 45 8.88 13.73 -2.03
N ALA A 46 8.02 12.81 -2.48
CA ALA A 46 7.56 11.69 -1.68
C ALA A 46 8.73 10.74 -1.38
N PHE A 47 8.73 10.18 -0.17
CA PHE A 47 9.68 9.14 0.20
C PHE A 47 9.33 7.82 -0.48
N GLU A 48 10.33 6.98 -0.74
CA GLU A 48 10.14 5.61 -1.25
C GLU A 48 9.14 4.81 -0.40
N SER A 49 9.10 5.03 0.91
CA SER A 49 8.14 4.37 1.81
C SER A 49 6.69 4.70 1.49
N ALA A 50 6.38 5.89 0.97
CA ALA A 50 5.05 6.22 0.52
C ALA A 50 4.70 5.44 -0.76
N ALA A 51 5.64 5.39 -1.72
CA ALA A 51 5.47 4.63 -2.94
C ALA A 51 5.28 3.12 -2.67
N ASP A 52 6.01 2.55 -1.72
CA ASP A 52 5.85 1.17 -1.27
C ASP A 52 4.49 0.93 -0.59
N ALA A 53 3.99 1.87 0.22
CA ALA A 53 2.69 1.76 0.86
C ALA A 53 1.54 1.77 -0.16
N TYR A 54 1.59 2.67 -1.15
CA TYR A 54 0.64 2.67 -2.26
C TYR A 54 0.77 1.42 -3.14
N THR A 55 1.97 0.87 -3.29
CA THR A 55 2.19 -0.41 -3.98
C THR A 55 1.48 -1.55 -3.28
N LEU A 56 1.66 -1.68 -1.95
CA LEU A 56 1.01 -2.71 -1.15
C LEU A 56 -0.52 -2.59 -1.23
N GLY A 57 -1.05 -1.38 -1.05
CA GLY A 57 -2.49 -1.11 -1.12
C GLY A 57 -3.09 -1.37 -2.51
N THR A 58 -2.37 -1.02 -3.57
CA THR A 58 -2.81 -1.25 -4.96
C THR A 58 -2.84 -2.74 -5.28
N ALA A 59 -1.80 -3.48 -4.88
CA ALA A 59 -1.76 -4.93 -5.02
C ALA A 59 -2.92 -5.61 -4.25
N LEU A 60 -3.26 -5.09 -3.06
CA LEU A 60 -4.38 -5.60 -2.27
C LEU A 60 -5.72 -5.34 -2.95
N ALA A 61 -5.94 -4.13 -3.49
CA ALA A 61 -7.17 -3.80 -4.23
C ALA A 61 -7.33 -4.65 -5.49
N ILE A 62 -6.22 -4.93 -6.17
CA ILE A 62 -6.15 -5.86 -7.29
C ILE A 62 -6.53 -7.28 -6.86
N PHE A 63 -5.91 -7.78 -5.78
CA PHE A 63 -6.12 -9.13 -5.27
C PHE A 63 -7.56 -9.35 -4.83
N ARG A 64 -8.15 -8.38 -4.14
CA ARG A 64 -9.55 -8.38 -3.71
C ARG A 64 -10.54 -8.05 -4.84
N VAL A 65 -10.04 -7.78 -6.05
CA VAL A 65 -10.84 -7.55 -7.26
C VAL A 65 -11.84 -6.39 -7.10
N ALA A 66 -11.37 -5.27 -6.57
CA ALA A 66 -12.17 -4.05 -6.39
C ALA A 66 -12.90 -3.67 -7.69
N LYS A 67 -14.21 -3.39 -7.60
CA LYS A 67 -15.10 -3.13 -8.75
C LYS A 67 -15.34 -1.66 -8.98
N THR A 68 -15.16 -0.83 -7.96
CA THR A 68 -15.38 0.62 -8.04
C THR A 68 -14.13 1.38 -7.60
N ALA A 69 -14.03 2.64 -8.00
CA ALA A 69 -12.95 3.51 -7.57
C ALA A 69 -12.97 3.74 -6.04
N GLU A 70 -14.16 3.83 -5.45
CA GLU A 70 -14.34 3.96 -4.00
C GLU A 70 -13.82 2.72 -3.26
N GLU A 71 -14.20 1.53 -3.71
CA GLU A 71 -13.75 0.27 -3.11
C GLU A 71 -12.22 0.13 -3.22
N ALA A 72 -11.66 0.45 -4.39
CA ALA A 72 -10.21 0.44 -4.58
C ALA A 72 -9.52 1.44 -3.64
N ALA A 73 -10.04 2.65 -3.50
CA ALA A 73 -9.47 3.67 -2.61
C ALA A 73 -9.49 3.23 -1.14
N ASN A 74 -10.59 2.64 -0.68
CA ASN A 74 -10.71 2.12 0.68
C ASN A 74 -9.69 1.00 0.95
N ILE A 75 -9.52 0.06 0.01
CA ILE A 75 -8.56 -1.03 0.15
C ILE A 75 -7.11 -0.53 0.06
N ILE A 76 -6.82 0.44 -0.81
CA ILE A 76 -5.50 1.10 -0.85
C ILE A 76 -5.20 1.76 0.50
N GLY A 77 -6.22 2.36 1.11
CA GLY A 77 -6.20 2.87 2.48
C GLY A 77 -5.76 1.85 3.53
N GLU A 78 -6.22 0.61 3.45
CA GLU A 78 -5.76 -0.47 4.33
C GLU A 78 -4.26 -0.77 4.16
N GLY A 79 -3.75 -0.77 2.93
CA GLY A 79 -2.32 -0.91 2.66
C GLY A 79 -1.50 0.24 3.26
N LEU A 80 -1.97 1.48 3.10
CA LEU A 80 -1.37 2.66 3.72
C LEU A 80 -1.36 2.54 5.26
N GLN A 81 -2.46 2.07 5.84
CA GLN A 81 -2.58 1.85 7.28
C GLN A 81 -1.59 0.80 7.77
N ALA A 82 -1.41 -0.30 7.02
CA ALA A 82 -0.46 -1.36 7.36
C ALA A 82 0.99 -0.86 7.40
N CYS A 83 1.32 0.14 6.59
CA CYS A 83 2.64 0.78 6.56
C CYS A 83 2.85 1.85 7.65
N THR A 84 1.86 2.15 8.49
CA THR A 84 2.05 3.07 9.61
C THR A 84 3.00 2.50 10.66
N LYS A 85 3.76 3.37 11.32
CA LYS A 85 4.72 2.94 12.34
C LYS A 85 4.00 2.68 13.68
N PRO A 86 4.32 1.59 14.40
CA PRO A 86 3.78 1.34 15.73
C PRO A 86 4.00 2.53 16.67
N GLY A 87 2.95 2.92 17.38
CA GLY A 87 2.94 4.06 18.30
C GLY A 87 2.91 5.44 17.63
N SER A 88 2.90 5.51 16.30
CA SER A 88 2.82 6.80 15.60
C SER A 88 1.42 7.39 15.65
N VAL A 89 1.33 8.72 15.51
CA VAL A 89 0.04 9.41 15.35
C VAL A 89 -0.74 8.88 14.15
N ALA A 90 -0.05 8.49 13.07
CA ALA A 90 -0.68 7.93 11.89
C ALA A 90 -1.40 6.59 12.18
N GLU A 91 -0.77 5.73 12.98
CA GLU A 91 -1.39 4.49 13.46
C GLU A 91 -2.62 4.78 14.33
N GLN A 92 -2.45 5.64 15.35
CA GLN A 92 -3.51 5.98 16.31
C GLN A 92 -4.73 6.65 15.65
N ARG A 93 -4.47 7.55 14.71
CA ARG A 93 -5.49 8.26 13.92
C ARG A 93 -6.05 7.41 12.79
N ARG A 94 -5.57 6.18 12.60
CA ARG A 94 -6.05 5.28 11.57
C ARG A 94 -6.12 5.96 10.19
N VAL A 95 -5.07 6.72 9.84
CA VAL A 95 -5.08 7.64 8.70
C VAL A 95 -5.39 6.96 7.37
N GLY A 96 -5.06 5.67 7.22
CA GLY A 96 -5.35 4.92 6.00
C GLY A 96 -6.80 4.42 5.91
N ILE A 97 -7.50 4.24 7.04
CA ILE A 97 -8.85 3.63 7.09
C ILE A 97 -9.92 4.53 7.73
N GLY A 98 -9.61 5.81 7.97
CA GLY A 98 -10.59 6.81 8.39
C GLY A 98 -10.69 7.02 9.91
N HIS A 99 -9.82 7.90 10.45
CA HIS A 99 -10.06 8.75 11.61
C HIS A 99 -9.20 10.05 11.59
N GLY A 100 -8.64 10.38 10.42
CA GLY A 100 -7.78 11.53 10.17
C GLY A 100 -8.43 12.52 9.22
#